data_AF-A0A834R750-F1
#
_entry.id   AF-A0A834R750-F1
#
_cell.length_a   1.000
_cell.length_b   1.000
_cell.length_c   1.000
_cell.angle_alpha   90.00
_cell.angle_beta   90.00
_cell.angle_gamma   90.00
#
_symmetry.space_group_name_H-M   'P 1'
#
loop_
_entity.id
_entity.type
_entity.pdbx_description
1 polymer ?
#
loop_
_entity_poly.entity_id
_entity_poly.type
_entity_poly.pdbx_seq_one_letter_code
_entity_poly.pdbx_strand_id
1 'polypeptide(L)'
;METNDKLSSLDQIENQIYQMMTFATGSLNEFSKDKPSIKNVENQVSQFVKFLETVDNNVSKQLKYLSQVSTLQPHEGSTYSTMKINQLAQQRLEHVRSCLNDLEHLKLQHQKQLQIYQNSKASRTNETQS
;
A
#
# COMPACT_ATOMS: atom_id res chain seq x y z
N MET A 1 -2.58 5.00 10.32
CA MET A 1 -1.77 5.33 11.51
C MET A 1 -0.34 5.69 11.07
N GLU A 2 0.33 4.86 10.27
CA GLU A 2 1.70 5.11 9.76
C GLU A 2 1.97 6.46 9.09
N THR A 3 1.01 7.04 8.34
CA THR A 3 1.25 8.30 7.63
C THR A 3 1.38 9.51 8.56
N ASN A 4 0.65 9.52 9.68
CA ASN A 4 0.75 10.59 10.69
C ASN A 4 2.06 10.50 11.48
N ASP A 5 2.51 9.28 11.79
CA ASP A 5 3.79 9.07 12.47
C ASP A 5 4.97 9.48 11.56
N LYS A 6 4.83 9.27 10.24
CA LYS A 6 5.79 9.73 9.23
C LYS A 6 5.85 11.25 9.11
N LEU A 7 4.69 11.90 9.06
CA LEU A 7 4.60 13.35 9.02
C LEU A 7 5.20 13.95 10.30
N SER A 8 4.87 13.39 11.46
CA SER A 8 5.46 13.78 12.74
C SER A 8 6.98 13.59 12.76
N SER A 9 7.52 12.53 12.14
CA SER A 9 8.96 12.33 12.03
C SER A 9 9.63 13.40 11.14
N LEU A 10 8.98 13.86 10.06
CA LEU A 10 9.50 14.96 9.24
C LEU A 10 9.46 16.28 10.01
N ASP A 11 8.37 16.56 10.75
CA ASP A 11 8.27 17.74 11.61
C ASP A 11 9.37 17.73 12.70
N GLN A 12 9.70 16.56 13.24
CA GLN A 12 10.82 16.42 14.19
C GLN A 12 12.17 16.73 13.55
N ILE A 13 12.41 16.26 12.31
CA ILE A 13 13.64 16.57 11.56
C ILE A 13 13.73 18.08 11.32
N GLU A 14 12.63 18.72 10.92
CA GLU A 14 12.60 20.17 10.71
C GLU A 14 12.93 20.94 11.99
N ASN A 15 12.34 20.55 13.13
CA ASN A 15 12.66 21.12 14.43
C ASN A 15 14.13 20.91 14.83
N GLN A 16 14.71 19.75 14.50
CA GLN A 16 16.13 19.47 14.73
C GLN A 16 17.03 20.34 13.85
N ILE A 17 16.66 20.58 12.59
CA ILE A 17 17.37 21.51 11.70
C ILE A 17 17.34 22.93 12.26
N TYR A 18 16.17 23.38 12.75
CA TYR A 18 16.06 24.69 13.39
C TYR A 18 17.02 24.80 14.60
N GLN A 19 17.01 23.80 15.49
CA GLN A 19 17.92 23.79 16.66
C GLN A 19 19.40 23.77 16.23
N MET A 20 19.76 22.95 15.24
CA MET A 20 21.10 22.93 14.68
C MET A 20 21.54 24.32 14.21
N MET A 21 20.69 25.02 13.45
CA MET A 21 20.96 26.38 12.97
C MET A 21 21.10 27.39 14.11
N THR A 22 20.36 27.23 15.21
CA THR A 22 20.52 28.11 16.38
C THR A 22 21.89 27.94 17.06
N PHE A 23 22.43 26.72 17.13
CA PHE A 23 23.78 26.50 17.68
C PHE A 23 24.87 27.11 16.79
N ALA A 24 24.73 26.99 15.46
CA ALA A 24 25.64 27.64 14.51
C ALA A 24 25.57 29.17 14.60
N THR A 25 24.36 29.73 14.70
CA THR A 25 24.17 31.17 14.88
C THR A 25 24.73 31.63 16.23
N GLY A 26 24.56 30.83 17.27
CA GLY A 26 25.12 31.07 18.61
C GLY A 26 26.64 31.15 18.62
N SER A 27 27.33 30.27 17.90
CA SER A 27 28.80 30.31 17.78
C SER A 27 29.28 31.53 16.99
N LEU A 28 28.61 31.88 15.88
CA LEU A 28 28.92 33.08 15.09
C LEU A 28 28.70 34.37 15.88
N ASN A 29 27.60 34.47 16.64
CA ASN A 29 27.32 35.61 17.51
C ASN A 29 28.32 35.72 18.68
N GLU A 30 28.90 34.62 19.13
CA GLU A 30 29.96 34.64 20.14
C GLU A 30 31.26 35.20 19.54
N PHE A 31 31.58 34.85 18.29
CA PHE A 31 32.74 35.40 17.56
C PHE A 31 32.62 36.90 17.28
N SER A 32 31.40 37.44 17.15
CA SER A 32 31.20 38.87 16.91
C SER A 32 31.38 39.76 18.15
N LYS A 33 31.65 39.19 19.32
CA LYS A 33 31.90 39.94 20.56
C LYS A 33 33.33 40.48 20.61
N ASP A 34 33.53 41.60 21.31
CA ASP A 34 34.86 42.18 21.54
C ASP A 34 35.82 41.20 22.27
N LYS A 35 35.27 40.32 23.11
CA LYS A 35 36.00 39.25 23.80
C LYS A 35 35.22 37.93 23.72
N PRO A 36 35.41 37.13 22.65
CA PRO A 36 34.74 35.84 22.48
C PRO A 36 35.16 34.84 23.55
N SER A 37 34.20 34.09 24.11
CA SER A 37 34.49 32.94 24.96
C SER A 37 34.71 31.68 24.11
N ILE A 38 35.96 31.26 23.97
CA ILE A 38 36.34 30.05 23.21
C ILE A 38 35.59 28.82 23.72
N LYS A 39 35.46 28.66 25.04
CA LYS A 39 34.72 27.55 25.65
C LYS A 39 33.25 27.52 25.22
N ASN A 40 32.62 28.69 25.08
CA ASN A 40 31.24 28.78 24.62
C ASN A 40 31.13 28.43 23.14
N VAL A 41 32.07 28.92 22.31
CA VAL A 41 32.14 28.56 20.90
C VAL A 41 32.29 27.05 20.73
N GLU A 42 33.24 26.43 21.42
CA GLU A 42 33.49 24.99 21.35
C GLU A 42 32.25 24.17 21.74
N ASN A 43 31.54 24.59 22.80
CA ASN A 43 30.28 23.96 23.19
C ASN A 43 29.21 24.09 22.11
N GLN A 44 29.02 25.29 21.55
CA GLN A 44 28.02 25.55 20.50
C GLN A 44 28.32 24.75 19.23
N VAL A 45 29.59 24.72 18.81
CA VAL A 45 30.04 23.92 17.65
C VAL A 45 29.88 22.42 17.91
N SER A 46 30.21 21.93 19.10
CA SER A 46 30.01 20.53 19.46
C SER A 46 28.54 20.12 19.39
N GLN A 47 27.62 20.97 19.87
CA GLN A 47 26.18 20.71 19.77
C GLN A 47 25.69 20.78 18.32
N PHE A 48 26.16 21.74 17.54
CA PHE A 48 25.89 21.82 16.10
C PHE A 48 26.24 20.51 15.39
N VAL A 49 27.46 20.00 15.59
CA VAL A 49 27.93 18.76 14.95
C VAL A 49 27.08 17.55 15.37
N LYS A 50 26.75 17.41 16.66
CA LYS A 50 25.88 16.32 17.13
C LYS A 50 24.48 16.35 16.50
N PHE A 51 23.89 17.54 16.38
CA PHE A 51 22.60 17.70 15.73
C PHE A 51 22.69 17.45 14.22
N LEU A 52 23.78 17.86 13.56
CA LEU A 52 24.03 17.58 12.16
C LEU A 52 24.09 16.08 11.89
N GLU A 53 24.84 15.32 12.69
CA GLU A 53 24.89 13.85 12.61
C GLU A 53 23.50 13.23 12.82
N THR A 54 22.71 13.76 13.76
CA THR A 54 21.36 13.26 14.03
C THR A 54 20.42 13.52 12.86
N VAL A 55 20.44 14.73 12.30
CA VAL A 55 19.65 15.12 11.13
C VAL A 55 20.02 14.27 9.92
N ASP A 56 21.32 14.12 9.63
CA ASP A 56 21.80 13.33 8.49
C ASP A 56 21.35 11.87 8.58
N ASN A 57 21.48 11.26 9.76
CA ASN A 57 21.00 9.90 10.01
C ASN A 57 19.49 9.76 9.80
N ASN A 58 18.70 10.73 10.28
CA ASN A 58 17.25 10.69 10.18
C ASN A 58 16.75 10.94 8.75
N VAL A 59 17.34 11.90 8.04
CA VAL A 59 17.06 12.15 6.61
C VAL A 59 17.44 10.93 5.78
N SER A 60 18.61 10.33 6.03
CA SER A 60 19.04 9.10 5.36
C SER A 60 18.07 7.93 5.58
N LYS A 61 17.53 7.77 6.79
CA LYS A 61 16.48 6.77 7.06
C LYS A 61 15.21 7.06 6.26
N GLN A 62 14.76 8.31 6.19
CA GLN A 62 13.58 8.69 5.41
C GLN A 62 13.80 8.50 3.91
N LEU A 63 14.98 8.83 3.38
CA LEU A 63 15.34 8.56 1.98
C LEU A 63 15.37 7.06 1.67
N LYS A 64 15.96 6.24 2.54
CA LYS A 64 15.94 4.77 2.39
C LYS A 64 14.52 4.23 2.41
N TYR A 65 13.69 4.72 3.32
CA TYR A 65 12.28 4.33 3.38
C TYR A 65 11.53 4.75 2.12
N LEU A 66 11.62 6.02 1.70
CA LEU A 66 11.01 6.53 0.48
C LEU A 66 11.44 5.68 -0.72
N SER A 67 12.72 5.36 -0.83
CA SER A 67 13.24 4.44 -1.85
C SER A 67 12.55 3.08 -1.77
N GLN A 68 12.51 2.44 -0.59
CA GLN A 68 11.88 1.11 -0.39
C GLN A 68 10.39 1.08 -0.72
N VAL A 69 9.63 2.11 -0.33
CA VAL A 69 8.19 2.17 -0.64
C VAL A 69 7.91 2.64 -2.06
N SER A 70 8.82 3.40 -2.67
CA SER A 70 8.70 3.84 -4.08
C SER A 70 9.17 2.77 -5.07
N THR A 71 9.90 1.73 -4.62
CA THR A 71 10.52 0.71 -5.47
C THR A 71 9.97 -0.71 -5.26
N LEU A 72 8.70 -0.87 -4.85
CA LEU A 72 7.95 -2.15 -4.84
C LEU A 72 7.96 -2.95 -3.52
N GLN A 73 7.61 -2.32 -2.41
CA GLN A 73 6.97 -3.05 -1.32
C GLN A 73 5.46 -2.79 -1.40
N PRO A 74 4.63 -3.79 -1.78
CA PRO A 74 3.20 -3.67 -1.59
C PRO A 74 2.98 -3.73 -0.09
N HIS A 75 2.99 -2.55 0.56
CA HIS A 75 2.25 -2.25 1.79
C HIS A 75 1.27 -3.38 2.11
N GLU A 76 1.70 -4.31 2.97
CA GLU A 76 0.99 -5.55 3.31
C GLU A 76 -0.30 -5.29 4.12
N GLY A 77 -0.86 -4.09 3.99
CA GLY A 77 -2.09 -3.65 4.63
C GLY A 77 -2.80 -2.47 3.93
N SER A 78 -2.50 -2.13 2.68
CA SER A 78 -3.17 -0.99 2.01
C SER A 78 -4.32 -1.38 1.07
N THR A 79 -5.08 -0.37 0.71
CA THR A 79 -6.10 -0.33 -0.35
C THR A 79 -5.73 -1.11 -1.61
N TYR A 80 -4.46 -1.20 -2.02
CA TYR A 80 -4.07 -1.98 -3.20
C TYR A 80 -4.30 -3.48 -3.02
N SER A 81 -3.90 -4.04 -1.87
CA SER A 81 -4.15 -5.45 -1.55
C SER A 81 -5.65 -5.73 -1.49
N THR A 82 -6.43 -4.83 -0.89
CA THR A 82 -7.90 -4.93 -0.85
C THR A 82 -8.52 -4.82 -2.25
N MET A 83 -8.03 -3.87 -3.08
CA MET A 83 -8.48 -3.67 -4.45
C MET A 83 -8.15 -4.89 -5.32
N LYS A 84 -6.96 -5.49 -5.14
CA LYS A 84 -6.57 -6.70 -5.88
C LYS A 84 -7.37 -7.92 -5.45
N ILE A 85 -7.59 -8.10 -4.15
CA ILE A 85 -8.46 -9.15 -3.61
C ILE A 85 -9.88 -8.98 -4.16
N ASN A 86 -10.40 -7.76 -4.19
CA ASN A 86 -11.71 -7.47 -4.77
C ASN A 86 -11.76 -7.77 -6.28
N GLN A 87 -10.75 -7.32 -7.04
CA GLN A 87 -10.65 -7.63 -8.47
C GLN A 87 -10.61 -9.14 -8.71
N LEU A 88 -9.84 -9.88 -7.91
CA LEU A 88 -9.76 -11.33 -8.00
C LEU A 88 -11.09 -11.99 -7.62
N ALA A 89 -11.78 -11.50 -6.59
CA ALA A 89 -13.10 -11.97 -6.19
C ALA A 89 -14.14 -11.74 -7.30
N GLN A 90 -14.12 -10.58 -7.96
CA GLN A 90 -14.96 -10.28 -9.12
C GLN A 90 -14.70 -11.24 -10.28
N GLN A 91 -13.44 -11.45 -10.65
CA GLN A 91 -13.09 -12.40 -11.72
C GLN A 91 -13.53 -13.83 -11.40
N ARG A 92 -13.36 -14.26 -10.14
CA ARG A 92 -13.83 -15.58 -9.68
C ARG A 92 -15.35 -15.70 -9.74
N LEU A 93 -16.08 -14.65 -9.35
CA LEU A 93 -17.54 -14.60 -9.44
C LEU A 93 -18.04 -14.68 -10.87
N GLU A 94 -17.43 -13.92 -11.79
CA GLU A 94 -17.76 -13.98 -13.22
C GLU A 94 -17.50 -15.37 -13.79
N HIS A 95 -16.41 -16.01 -13.40
CA HIS A 95 -16.13 -17.38 -13.82
C HIS A 95 -17.20 -18.37 -13.32
N VAL A 96 -17.59 -18.30 -12.05
CA VAL A 96 -18.65 -19.15 -11.48
C VAL A 96 -20.00 -18.89 -12.17
N ARG A 97 -20.33 -17.63 -12.44
CA ARG A 97 -21.54 -17.26 -13.20
C ARG A 97 -21.54 -17.89 -14.59
N SER A 98 -20.42 -17.82 -15.31
CA SER A 98 -20.27 -18.46 -16.62
C SER A 98 -20.53 -19.96 -16.54
N CYS A 99 -19.90 -20.65 -15.59
CA CYS A 99 -20.09 -22.09 -15.42
C CYS A 99 -21.55 -22.46 -15.06
N LEU A 100 -22.22 -21.63 -14.26
CA LEU A 100 -23.64 -21.85 -13.93
C LEU A 100 -24.54 -21.69 -15.16
N ASN A 101 -24.29 -20.68 -16.00
CA ASN A 101 -25.05 -20.51 -17.24
C ASN A 101 -24.84 -21.70 -18.19
N ASP A 102 -23.60 -22.19 -18.31
CA ASP A 102 -23.30 -23.37 -19.13
C ASP A 102 -24.06 -24.62 -18.62
N LEU A 103 -24.11 -24.81 -17.29
CA LEU A 103 -24.88 -25.90 -16.67
C LEU A 103 -26.38 -25.75 -16.87
N GLU A 104 -26.92 -24.54 -16.79
CA GLU A 104 -28.33 -24.26 -17.05
C GLU A 104 -28.68 -24.59 -18.51
N HIS A 105 -27.84 -24.17 -19.46
CA HIS A 105 -27.99 -24.54 -20.86
C HIS A 105 -27.97 -26.05 -21.07
N LEU A 106 -27.04 -26.76 -20.43
CA LEU A 106 -26.94 -28.21 -20.54
C LEU A 106 -28.18 -28.92 -19.97
N LYS A 107 -28.69 -28.45 -18.82
CA LYS A 107 -29.93 -28.96 -18.22
C LYS A 107 -31.11 -28.79 -19.16
N LEU A 108 -31.28 -27.60 -19.77
CA LEU A 108 -32.37 -27.35 -20.72
C LEU A 108 -32.27 -28.25 -21.95
N GLN A 109 -31.05 -28.45 -22.48
CA GLN A 109 -30.83 -29.38 -23.60
C GLN A 109 -31.23 -30.81 -23.23
N HIS A 110 -30.82 -31.29 -22.06
CA HIS A 110 -31.17 -32.62 -21.59
C HIS A 110 -32.68 -32.78 -21.38
N GLN A 111 -33.35 -31.79 -20.80
CA GLN A 111 -34.80 -31.80 -20.61
C GLN A 111 -35.56 -31.87 -21.94
N LYS A 112 -35.11 -31.12 -22.96
CA LYS A 112 -35.68 -31.22 -24.32
C LYS A 112 -35.48 -32.61 -24.93
N GLN A 113 -34.30 -33.19 -24.79
CA GLN A 113 -34.02 -34.54 -25.28
C GLN A 113 -34.92 -35.59 -24.62
N LEU A 114 -35.13 -35.49 -23.30
CA LEU A 114 -36.04 -36.39 -22.58
C LEU A 114 -37.49 -36.26 -23.04
N GLN A 115 -37.98 -35.04 -23.28
CA GLN A 115 -39.32 -34.81 -23.83
C GLN A 115 -39.48 -35.44 -25.22
N ILE A 116 -38.49 -35.25 -26.10
CA ILE A 116 -38.48 -35.87 -27.44
C ILE A 116 -38.49 -37.40 -27.32
N TYR A 117 -37.68 -37.96 -26.44
CA TYR A 117 -37.63 -39.40 -26.20
C TYR A 117 -38.98 -39.95 -25.71
N GLN A 118 -39.61 -39.31 -24.72
CA GLN A 118 -40.92 -39.71 -24.20
C GLN A 118 -42.01 -39.63 -25.26
N ASN A 119 -42.05 -38.55 -26.06
CA ASN A 119 -43.00 -38.40 -27.16
C ASN A 119 -42.80 -39.49 -28.22
N SER A 120 -41.55 -39.82 -28.58
CA SER A 120 -41.24 -40.87 -29.55
C SER A 120 -41.61 -42.29 -29.08
N LYS A 121 -41.65 -42.50 -27.76
CA LYS A 121 -42.09 -43.75 -27.14
C LYS A 121 -43.62 -43.84 -27.10
N ALA A 122 -44.29 -42.74 -26.76
CA ALA A 122 -45.76 -42.66 -26.76
C ALA A 122 -46.35 -42.91 -28.17
N SER A 123 -45.77 -42.31 -29.23
CA SER A 123 -46.21 -42.55 -30.61
C SER A 123 -46.07 -44.03 -31.03
N ARG A 124 -44.98 -44.70 -30.65
CA ARG A 124 -44.78 -46.13 -30.93
C ARG A 124 -45.75 -47.05 -30.18
N THR A 125 -46.16 -46.65 -28.98
CA THR A 125 -47.10 -47.45 -28.18
C THR A 125 -48.52 -47.38 -28.76
N ASN A 126 -48.89 -46.23 -29.32
CA ASN A 126 -50.20 -46.02 -29.97
C ASN A 126 -50.31 -46.76 -31.33
N GLU A 127 -49.22 -46.94 -32.07
CA GLU A 127 -49.20 -47.71 -33.32
C GLU A 127 -49.29 -49.23 -33.11
N THR A 128 -48.95 -49.74 -31.93
CA THR A 128 -48.98 -51.20 -31.64
C THR A 128 -50.35 -51.68 -31.12
N GLN A 129 -51.30 -50.76 -30.88
CA GLN A 129 -52.65 -51.05 -30.34
C GLN A 129 -53.79 -50.79 -31.35
N SER A 130 -53.47 -50.50 -32.62
CA SER A 130 -54.45 -50.45 -33.73
C SER A 130 -54.30 -51.63 -34.68
#